data_AF-A0A537BQ54-F1
#
_entry.id   AF-A0A537BQ54-F1
#
_cell.length_a   1.000
_cell.length_b   1.000
_cell.length_c   1.000
_cell.angle_alpha   90.00
_cell.angle_beta   90.00
_cell.angle_gamma   90.00
#
_symmetry.space_group_name_H-M   'P 1'
#
loop_
_entity.id
_entity.type
_entity.pdbx_description
1 polymer ?
#
loop_
_entity_poly.entity_id
_entity_poly.type
_entity_poly.pdbx_seq_one_letter_code
_entity_poly.pdbx_strand_id
1 'polypeptide(L)'
;MPGPGDRVHLGDTMGEMPFYFAACDVAVIGGSFVPLGGQNLIEALAVGAPVVVGPSMFNFAEATRLAVKAGAALQASHAGAAIRAALDLLADRSRRERMGEAGKKLCEAHRGATERHLKRGLSLIRSSGRG
;
A
#
# COMPACT_ATOMS: atom_id res chain seq x y z
N MET A 1 17.56 0.55 15.88
CA MET A 1 17.42 1.64 14.90
C MET A 1 18.49 1.48 13.84
N PRO A 2 18.20 1.77 12.56
CA PRO A 2 19.21 1.74 11.50
C PRO A 2 20.33 2.75 11.76
N GLY A 3 21.57 2.36 11.43
CA GLY A 3 22.75 3.20 11.58
C GLY A 3 23.06 3.99 10.31
N PRO A 4 23.89 5.04 10.37
CA PRO A 4 24.32 5.77 9.18
C PRO A 4 25.22 4.86 8.31
N GLY A 5 24.70 4.36 7.18
CA GLY A 5 25.47 3.57 6.20
C GLY A 5 24.74 2.39 5.56
N ASP A 6 23.59 2.00 6.09
CA ASP A 6 22.87 0.83 5.60
C ASP A 6 22.08 1.16 4.31
N ARG A 7 22.41 0.47 3.20
CA ARG A 7 21.84 0.71 1.87
C ARG A 7 20.68 -0.22 1.48
N VAL A 8 20.50 -1.33 2.18
CA VAL A 8 19.44 -2.31 1.94
C VAL A 8 19.06 -2.94 3.28
N HIS A 9 17.78 -2.88 3.64
CA HIS A 9 17.23 -3.55 4.81
C HIS A 9 16.21 -4.59 4.36
N LEU A 10 16.40 -5.84 4.79
CA LEU A 10 15.42 -6.92 4.59
C LEU A 10 14.56 -7.02 5.84
N GLY A 11 13.31 -6.58 5.76
CA GLY A 11 12.32 -6.80 6.82
C GLY A 11 11.76 -8.22 6.72
N ASP A 12 12.39 -9.19 7.37
CA ASP A 12 11.90 -10.58 7.49
C ASP A 12 11.26 -10.79 8.88
N THR A 13 10.18 -10.08 9.17
CA THR A 13 9.49 -10.21 10.46
C THR A 13 8.01 -9.85 10.36
N MET A 14 7.12 -10.77 10.74
CA MET A 14 5.69 -10.50 10.94
C MET A 14 5.51 -9.65 12.20
N GLY A 15 4.91 -8.46 12.07
CA GLY A 15 4.50 -7.62 13.21
C GLY A 15 5.17 -6.25 13.32
N GLU A 16 6.18 -5.94 12.49
CA GLU A 16 6.94 -4.67 12.58
C GLU A 16 6.86 -3.77 11.31
N MET A 17 6.06 -4.16 10.31
CA MET A 17 5.87 -3.41 9.05
C MET A 17 5.45 -1.92 9.20
N PRO A 18 4.64 -1.50 10.20
CA PRO A 18 4.26 -0.09 10.34
C PRO A 18 5.45 0.86 10.54
N PHE A 19 6.54 0.38 11.15
CA PHE A 19 7.72 1.19 11.45
C PHE A 19 8.60 1.40 10.20
N TYR A 20 8.72 0.37 9.35
CA TYR A 20 9.48 0.47 8.11
C TYR A 20 8.79 1.37 7.07
N PHE A 21 7.47 1.31 6.94
CA PHE A 21 6.77 2.20 6.00
C PHE A 21 6.79 3.67 6.45
N ALA A 22 6.81 3.94 7.76
CA ALA A 22 6.92 5.32 8.28
C ALA A 22 8.30 5.96 8.01
N ALA A 23 9.33 5.15 7.74
CA ALA A 23 10.70 5.61 7.46
C ALA A 23 11.06 5.64 5.96
N CYS A 24 10.18 5.16 5.08
CA CYS A 24 10.44 5.08 3.64
C CYS A 24 9.83 6.27 2.89
N ASP A 25 10.66 7.03 2.17
CA ASP A 25 10.19 8.08 1.26
C ASP A 25 9.35 7.54 0.08
N VAL A 26 9.61 6.30 -0.36
CA VAL A 26 8.88 5.62 -1.45
C VAL A 26 8.89 4.11 -1.19
N ALA A 27 7.76 3.43 -1.41
CA ALA A 27 7.63 1.97 -1.30
C ALA A 27 7.52 1.32 -2.68
N VAL A 28 8.37 0.33 -2.98
CA VAL A 28 8.25 -0.51 -4.19
C VAL A 28 7.77 -1.90 -3.77
N ILE A 29 6.64 -2.36 -4.32
CA ILE A 29 6.03 -3.63 -3.93
C ILE A 29 6.65 -4.78 -4.70
N GLY A 30 7.37 -5.65 -4.00
CA GLY A 30 7.94 -6.89 -4.55
C GLY A 30 6.89 -7.91 -5.00
N GLY A 31 7.32 -8.95 -5.71
CA GLY A 31 6.41 -10.00 -6.23
C GLY A 31 5.40 -9.55 -7.28
N SER A 32 5.46 -8.27 -7.68
CA SER A 32 4.55 -7.66 -8.66
C SER A 32 5.15 -7.53 -10.07
N PHE A 33 6.45 -7.72 -10.21
CA PHE A 33 7.20 -7.69 -11.48
C PHE A 33 7.40 -9.07 -12.12
N VAL A 34 6.89 -10.10 -11.45
CA VAL A 34 6.82 -11.49 -11.87
C VAL A 34 5.40 -11.98 -11.58
N PRO A 35 4.88 -13.05 -12.22
CA PRO A 35 3.48 -13.48 -12.09
C PRO A 35 3.17 -14.16 -10.75
N LEU A 36 3.52 -13.52 -9.62
CA LEU A 36 3.32 -14.01 -8.25
C LEU A 36 2.16 -13.31 -7.54
N GLY A 37 1.51 -12.35 -8.19
CA GLY A 37 0.30 -11.69 -7.71
C GLY A 37 0.50 -10.49 -6.78
N GLY A 38 1.74 -10.09 -6.53
CA GLY A 38 2.07 -8.91 -5.74
C GLY A 38 1.88 -9.10 -4.24
N GLN A 39 2.31 -8.10 -3.47
CA GLN A 39 2.19 -8.06 -2.01
C GLN A 39 1.23 -6.95 -1.56
N ASN A 40 0.88 -6.96 -0.27
CA ASN A 40 -0.07 -6.00 0.28
C ASN A 40 0.48 -4.57 0.21
N LEU A 41 -0.21 -3.70 -0.52
CA LEU A 41 0.10 -2.27 -0.63
C LEU A 41 -0.66 -1.39 0.37
N ILE A 42 -1.67 -1.92 1.06
CA ILE A 42 -2.61 -1.14 1.87
C ILE A 42 -1.91 -0.51 3.08
N GLU A 43 -0.97 -1.22 3.70
CA GLU A 43 -0.22 -0.72 4.85
C GLU A 43 0.67 0.48 4.48
N ALA A 44 1.34 0.42 3.32
CA ALA A 44 2.11 1.54 2.79
C ALA A 44 1.23 2.78 2.52
N LEU A 45 0.05 2.57 1.92
CA LEU A 45 -0.91 3.64 1.66
C LEU A 45 -1.44 4.25 2.97
N ALA A 46 -1.70 3.43 3.98
CA ALA A 46 -2.26 3.88 5.26
C ALA A 46 -1.31 4.80 6.04
N VAL A 47 0.01 4.60 5.92
CA VAL A 47 0.99 5.51 6.53
C VAL A 47 1.36 6.69 5.62
N GLY A 48 0.87 6.70 4.38
CA GLY A 48 1.10 7.74 3.39
C GLY A 48 2.43 7.62 2.64
N ALA A 49 2.99 6.41 2.52
CA ALA A 49 4.13 6.17 1.65
C ALA A 49 3.66 6.11 0.18
N PRO A 50 4.25 6.89 -0.74
CA PRO A 50 4.02 6.74 -2.17
C PRO A 50 4.39 5.32 -2.62
N VAL A 51 3.51 4.66 -3.38
CA VAL A 51 3.69 3.26 -3.78
C VAL A 51 3.99 3.12 -5.27
N VAL A 52 4.96 2.27 -5.61
CA VAL A 52 5.19 1.79 -6.98
C VAL A 52 4.99 0.28 -7.03
N VAL A 53 4.16 -0.19 -7.96
CA VAL A 53 3.87 -1.60 -8.17
C VAL A 53 4.22 -2.03 -9.59
N GLY A 54 4.40 -3.33 -9.79
CA GLY A 54 4.51 -3.97 -11.09
C GLY A 54 3.17 -4.36 -11.69
N PRO A 55 3.16 -4.98 -12.88
CA PRO A 55 1.94 -5.36 -13.59
C PRO A 55 1.15 -6.48 -12.91
N SER A 56 1.82 -7.39 -12.20
CA SER A 56 1.20 -8.57 -11.60
C SER A 56 0.73 -8.30 -10.17
N MET A 57 -0.43 -7.67 -10.03
CA MET A 57 -1.07 -7.38 -8.73
C MET A 57 -2.38 -8.14 -8.52
N PHE A 58 -2.56 -9.32 -9.12
CA PHE A 58 -3.86 -10.00 -9.14
C PHE A 58 -4.40 -10.38 -7.74
N ASN A 59 -3.54 -10.61 -6.74
CA ASN A 59 -3.99 -10.85 -5.35
C ASN A 59 -4.57 -9.58 -4.70
N PHE A 60 -4.18 -8.40 -5.19
CA PHE A 60 -4.59 -7.10 -4.67
C PHE A 60 -5.10 -6.18 -5.80
N ALA A 61 -5.77 -6.76 -6.81
CA ALA A 61 -6.09 -6.06 -8.05
C ALA A 61 -6.99 -4.84 -7.82
N GLU A 62 -8.02 -5.01 -6.98
CA GLU A 62 -8.95 -3.93 -6.67
C GLU A 62 -8.28 -2.80 -5.87
N ALA A 63 -7.52 -3.15 -4.82
CA ALA A 63 -6.78 -2.19 -4.03
C ALA A 63 -5.76 -1.42 -4.90
N THR A 64 -5.07 -2.11 -5.79
CA THR A 64 -4.14 -1.51 -6.76
C THR A 64 -4.84 -0.55 -7.70
N ARG A 65 -5.96 -0.98 -8.31
CA ARG A 65 -6.74 -0.14 -9.23
C ARG A 65 -7.24 1.13 -8.54
N LEU A 66 -7.73 1.01 -7.32
CA LEU A 66 -8.20 2.15 -6.53
C LEU A 66 -7.05 3.09 -6.17
N ALA A 67 -5.90 2.56 -5.74
CA ALA A 67 -4.72 3.34 -5.40
C ALA A 67 -4.16 4.10 -6.61
N VAL A 68 -4.07 3.46 -7.78
CA VAL A 68 -3.65 4.12 -9.02
C VAL A 68 -4.64 5.20 -9.43
N LYS A 69 -5.95 4.92 -9.37
CA LYS A 69 -7.00 5.90 -9.69
C LYS A 69 -6.99 7.11 -8.74
N ALA A 70 -6.71 6.89 -7.46
CA ALA A 70 -6.59 7.94 -6.46
C ALA A 70 -5.28 8.75 -6.58
N GLY A 71 -4.34 8.31 -7.43
CA GLY A 71 -3.01 8.90 -7.52
C GLY A 71 -2.10 8.56 -6.35
N ALA A 72 -2.44 7.55 -5.55
CA ALA A 72 -1.63 7.10 -4.41
C ALA A 72 -0.56 6.07 -4.80
N ALA A 73 -0.72 5.43 -5.96
CA ALA A 73 0.21 4.44 -6.49
C ALA A 73 0.53 4.68 -7.98
N LEU A 74 1.72 4.25 -8.39
CA LEU A 74 2.14 4.16 -9.79
C LEU A 74 2.31 2.71 -10.18
N GLN A 75 1.88 2.34 -11.39
CA GLN A 75 2.12 1.01 -11.94
C GLN A 75 3.20 1.10 -13.03
N ALA A 76 4.32 0.44 -12.79
CA ALA A 76 5.45 0.35 -13.71
C ALA A 76 5.42 -0.97 -14.47
N SER A 77 5.81 -0.94 -15.75
CA SER A 77 5.78 -2.12 -16.63
C SER A 77 6.85 -3.16 -16.32
N HIS A 78 7.97 -2.76 -15.71
CA HIS A 78 9.09 -3.62 -15.33
C HIS A 78 9.93 -2.98 -14.22
N ALA A 79 10.84 -3.76 -13.61
CA ALA A 79 11.64 -3.32 -12.47
C ALA A 79 12.44 -2.03 -12.75
N GLY A 80 13.12 -1.95 -13.90
CA GLY A 80 13.84 -0.72 -14.29
C GLY A 80 12.96 0.54 -14.39
N ALA A 81 11.70 0.41 -14.84
CA ALA A 81 10.75 1.52 -14.85
C ALA A 81 10.30 1.89 -13.43
N ALA A 82 10.17 0.91 -12.54
CA ALA A 82 9.82 1.14 -11.15
C ALA A 82 10.92 1.91 -10.40
N ILE A 83 12.19 1.55 -10.61
CA ILE A 83 13.32 2.27 -10.03
C ILE A 83 13.37 3.72 -10.52
N ARG A 84 13.18 3.96 -11.83
CA ARG A 84 13.10 5.33 -12.36
C ARG A 84 11.97 6.13 -11.71
N ALA A 85 10.77 5.56 -11.64
CA ALA A 85 9.63 6.20 -10.99
C ALA A 85 9.91 6.50 -9.50
N ALA A 86 10.57 5.60 -8.79
CA ALA A 86 10.94 5.82 -7.40
C ALA A 86 11.97 6.96 -7.25
N LEU A 87 12.99 7.02 -8.11
CA LEU A 87 13.96 8.12 -8.12
C LEU A 87 13.31 9.46 -8.45
N ASP A 88 12.40 9.50 -9.42
CA ASP A 88 11.64 10.72 -9.76
C ASP A 88 10.79 11.19 -8.57
N LEU A 89 10.20 10.26 -7.82
CA LEU A 89 9.46 10.58 -6.60
C LEU A 89 10.39 11.09 -5.49
N LEU A 90 11.57 10.50 -5.31
CA LEU A 90 12.57 10.98 -4.35
C LEU A 90 13.03 12.41 -4.66
N ALA A 91 13.09 12.79 -5.94
CA ALA A 91 13.43 14.14 -6.38
C ALA A 91 12.27 15.16 -6.21
N ASP A 92 11.02 14.72 -6.13
CA ASP A 92 9.84 15.60 -6.07
C ASP A 92 9.06 15.42 -4.75
N ARG A 93 9.45 16.19 -3.74
CA ARG A 93 8.80 16.20 -2.41
C ARG A 93 7.30 16.51 -2.49
N SER A 94 6.91 17.48 -3.30
CA SER A 94 5.52 17.91 -3.40
C SER A 94 4.63 16.80 -3.97
N ARG A 95 5.14 16.05 -4.95
CA ARG A 95 4.48 14.87 -5.48
C ARG A 95 4.37 13.75 -4.45
N ARG A 96 5.42 13.49 -3.65
CA ARG A 96 5.34 12.51 -2.56
C ARG A 96 4.25 12.85 -1.56
N GLU A 97 4.20 14.11 -1.12
CA GLU A 97 3.18 14.58 -0.17
C GLU A 97 1.76 14.41 -0.72
N ARG A 98 1.52 14.78 -2.00
CA ARG A 98 0.22 14.57 -2.66
C ARG A 98 -0.17 13.10 -2.74
N MET A 99 0.77 12.23 -3.13
CA MET A 99 0.51 10.78 -3.25
C MET A 99 0.25 10.15 -1.87
N GLY A 100 1.02 10.53 -0.86
CA GLY A 100 0.84 10.04 0.51
C GLY A 100 -0.51 10.43 1.09
N GLU A 101 -0.92 11.68 0.88
CA GLU A 101 -2.23 12.18 1.30
C GLU A 101 -3.38 11.44 0.58
N ALA A 102 -3.23 11.17 -0.71
CA ALA A 102 -4.19 10.37 -1.46
C ALA A 102 -4.31 8.94 -0.92
N GLY A 103 -3.18 8.32 -0.52
CA GLY A 103 -3.14 7.00 0.09
C GLY A 103 -3.90 6.94 1.42
N LYS A 104 -3.64 7.91 2.31
CA LYS A 104 -4.33 8.03 3.60
C LYS A 104 -5.84 8.19 3.41
N LYS A 105 -6.26 9.13 2.56
CA LYS A 105 -7.69 9.36 2.24
C LYS A 105 -8.37 8.13 1.69
N LEU A 106 -7.69 7.39 0.80
CA LEU A 106 -8.22 6.13 0.28
C LEU A 106 -8.42 5.11 1.41
N CYS A 107 -7.42 4.93 2.27
CA CYS A 107 -7.51 4.01 3.39
C CYS A 107 -8.62 4.39 4.38
N GLU A 108 -8.80 5.68 4.68
CA GLU A 108 -9.88 6.18 5.54
C GLU A 108 -11.27 5.92 4.95
N ALA A 109 -11.46 6.23 3.66
CA ALA A 109 -12.73 6.00 2.96
C ALA A 109 -13.14 4.52 2.93
N HIS A 110 -12.16 3.63 2.78
CA HIS A 110 -12.39 2.18 2.71
C HIS A 110 -12.43 1.51 4.10
N ARG A 111 -11.72 2.02 5.12
CA ARG A 111 -11.87 1.56 6.52
C ARG A 111 -13.30 1.78 7.02
N GLY A 112 -13.90 2.92 6.68
CA GLY A 112 -15.31 3.18 6.95
C GLY A 112 -16.26 2.20 6.24
N ALA A 113 -15.89 1.65 5.07
CA ALA A 113 -16.69 0.66 4.36
C ALA A 113 -16.64 -0.73 5.03
N THR A 114 -15.46 -1.14 5.51
CA THR A 114 -15.28 -2.40 6.25
C THR A 114 -16.02 -2.39 7.59
N GLU A 115 -15.99 -1.28 8.34
CA GLU A 115 -16.79 -1.13 9.57
C GLU A 115 -18.30 -1.21 9.31
N ARG A 116 -18.77 -0.65 8.18
CA ARG A 116 -20.19 -0.74 7.78
C ARG A 116 -20.60 -2.17 7.42
N HIS A 117 -19.72 -2.98 6.84
CA HIS A 117 -19.98 -4.39 6.54
C HIS A 117 -19.94 -5.27 7.79
N LEU A 118 -18.98 -5.05 8.71
CA LEU A 118 -18.93 -5.75 10.00
C LEU A 118 -20.16 -5.46 10.88
N LYS A 119 -20.64 -4.21 10.92
CA LYS A 119 -21.90 -3.86 11.60
C LYS A 119 -23.11 -4.63 11.03
N ARG A 120 -23.15 -4.89 9.72
CA ARG A 120 -24.22 -5.67 9.08
C ARG A 120 -24.09 -7.17 9.33
N GLY A 121 -22.87 -7.73 9.29
CA GLY A 121 -22.63 -9.13 9.63
C GLY A 121 -22.98 -9.47 11.09
N LEU A 122 -22.64 -8.60 12.04
CA LEU A 122 -22.99 -8.74 13.45
C LEU A 122 -24.49 -8.60 13.71
N SER A 123 -25.21 -7.81 12.90
CA SER A 123 -26.67 -7.70 12.98
C SER A 123 -27.37 -9.00 12.58
N LEU A 124 -26.83 -9.73 11.60
CA LEU A 124 -27.41 -11.00 11.11
C LEU A 124 -27.18 -12.15 12.10
N ILE A 125 -26.02 -12.19 12.75
CA ILE A 125 -25.73 -13.19 13.80
C ILE A 125 -26.63 -12.95 15.03
N ARG A 126 -26.97 -11.70 15.34
CA ARG A 126 -27.85 -11.35 16.47
C ARG A 126 -29.35 -11.58 16.20
N SER A 127 -29.78 -11.66 14.94
CA SER A 127 -31.16 -11.98 14.57
C SER A 127 -31.43 -13.48 14.40
N SER A 128 -30.41 -14.32 14.20
CA SER A 128 -30.55 -15.79 14.08
C SER A 128 -30.35 -16.55 15.39
N GLY A 129 -30.11 -15.87 16.51
CA GLY A 129 -29.95 -16.47 17.85
C GLY A 129 -31.18 -16.33 18.77
N ARG A 130 -32.34 -15.92 18.25
CA ARG A 130 -33.63 -15.99 18.94
C ARG A 130 -34.63 -16.70 18.04
N GLY A 131 -34.62 -18.03 18.12
CA GLY A 131 -35.61 -18.93 17.56
C GLY A 131 -35.64 -20.17 18.43
#